data_AF-A0A9D2E985-F1
#
_entry.id   AF-A0A9D2E985-F1
#
_cell.length_a   1.000
_cell.length_b   1.000
_cell.length_c   1.000
_cell.angle_alpha   90.00
_cell.angle_beta   90.00
_cell.angle_gamma   90.00
#
_symmetry.space_group_name_H-M   'P 1'
#
loop_
_entity.id
_entity.type
_entity.pdbx_description
1 polymer ?
#
loop_
_entity_poly.entity_id
_entity_poly.type
_entity_poly.pdbx_seq_one_letter_code
_entity_poly.pdbx_strand_id
1 'polypeptide(L)'
;MKCLVMSLIVMVNMGINLGFATAPANDFAYNSEPADSTGVETRYIYRKTDDGRYLRHHLKYRCTYDDAHRLLAREVLRWDADLQDYRPAYTLRYAYAADATVTIECARWDTRQQAYTDLRERAVYTPDALGLTYQSYAYDAENGTWDLTCEHDVQSPLLADK
;
A
#
# COMPACT_ATOMS: atom_id res chain seq x y z
N MET A 1 12.94 8.33 -12.96
CA MET A 1 11.62 7.95 -12.40
C MET A 1 11.74 7.96 -10.89
N LYS A 2 10.82 8.58 -10.16
CA LYS A 2 10.82 8.51 -8.68
C LYS A 2 10.34 7.12 -8.32
N CYS A 3 11.19 6.33 -7.66
CA CYS A 3 10.80 5.03 -7.15
C CYS A 3 9.55 5.19 -6.27
N LEU A 4 8.47 4.50 -6.61
CA LEU A 4 7.29 4.49 -5.77
C LEU A 4 7.62 3.62 -4.57
N VAL A 5 8.05 4.25 -3.48
CA VAL A 5 8.10 3.60 -2.18
C VAL A 5 6.65 3.30 -1.82
N MET A 6 6.18 2.11 -2.19
CA MET A 6 4.85 1.62 -1.83
C MET A 6 4.90 1.28 -0.35
N SER A 7 4.78 2.29 0.50
CA SER A 7 4.87 2.18 1.95
C SER A 7 4.07 0.97 2.44
N LEU A 8 4.79 -0.06 2.86
CA LEU A 8 4.27 -1.28 3.45
C LEU A 8 3.75 -0.93 4.85
N ILE A 9 2.48 -0.57 4.98
CA ILE A 9 1.79 -0.66 6.27
C ILE A 9 1.37 -2.13 6.45
N VAL A 10 2.35 -3.02 6.62
CA VAL A 10 2.15 -4.40 7.12
C VAL A 10 2.78 -4.42 8.50
N MET A 11 2.13 -3.79 9.47
CA MET A 11 2.67 -3.69 10.83
C MET A 11 1.77 -4.33 11.90
N VAL A 12 0.79 -5.17 11.54
CA VAL A 12 -0.06 -5.80 12.58
C VAL A 12 -0.20 -7.33 12.45
N ASN A 13 -0.32 -7.91 11.26
CA ASN A 13 -0.64 -9.35 11.15
C ASN A 13 0.54 -10.32 11.03
N MET A 14 1.80 -9.85 10.96
CA MET A 14 2.98 -10.73 10.89
C MET A 14 3.74 -10.88 12.22
N GLY A 15 3.29 -10.25 13.32
CA GLY A 15 4.00 -10.29 14.61
C GLY A 15 5.38 -9.60 14.60
N ILE A 16 5.75 -8.96 13.49
CA ILE A 16 6.99 -8.21 13.32
C ILE A 16 6.75 -6.80 13.86
N ASN A 17 7.20 -6.56 15.09
CA ASN A 17 7.20 -5.24 15.73
C ASN A 17 8.47 -4.47 15.29
N LEU A 18 8.57 -4.15 14.00
CA LEU A 18 9.64 -3.26 13.50
C LEU A 18 9.15 -1.82 13.64
N GLY A 19 9.72 -1.09 14.59
CA GLY A 19 9.40 0.31 14.91
C GLY A 19 9.76 1.30 13.81
N PHE A 20 9.19 1.16 12.62
CA PHE A 20 9.31 2.13 11.54
C PHE A 20 8.33 3.28 11.77
N ALA A 21 8.90 4.42 12.14
CA ALA A 21 8.36 5.77 12.10
C ALA A 21 6.87 5.89 12.47
N THR A 22 6.64 6.31 13.72
CA THR A 22 5.47 7.10 14.08
C THR A 22 5.39 8.31 13.14
N ALA A 23 4.67 8.20 12.03
CA ALA A 23 4.10 9.37 11.38
C ALA A 23 3.33 10.14 12.47
N PRO A 24 3.39 11.48 12.51
CA PRO A 24 2.67 12.23 13.53
C PRO A 24 1.20 11.81 13.45
N ALA A 25 0.75 11.04 14.44
CA ALA A 25 -0.52 10.31 14.38
C ALA A 25 -1.74 11.24 14.52
N ASN A 26 -1.59 12.52 14.21
CA ASN A 26 -2.53 13.56 14.58
C ASN A 26 -3.16 14.30 13.40
N ASP A 27 -2.74 14.07 12.15
CA ASP A 27 -3.25 14.82 10.98
C ASP A 27 -4.42 14.14 10.25
N PHE A 28 -4.70 12.88 10.57
CA PHE A 28 -5.75 12.10 9.90
C PHE A 28 -6.78 11.57 10.88
N ALA A 29 -8.00 11.35 10.37
CA ALA A 29 -9.06 10.60 11.03
C ALA A 29 -9.55 9.50 10.11
N TYR A 30 -10.06 8.41 10.69
CA TYR A 30 -10.40 7.19 9.98
C TYR A 30 -11.82 6.75 10.33
N ASN A 31 -12.56 6.28 9.34
CA ASN A 31 -13.83 5.61 9.53
C ASN A 31 -13.85 4.33 8.70
N SER A 32 -14.28 3.21 9.28
CA SER A 32 -14.35 1.93 8.60
C SER A 32 -15.78 1.41 8.58
N GLU A 33 -16.22 0.94 7.42
CA GLU A 33 -17.43 0.16 7.22
C GLU A 33 -17.03 -1.31 7.11
N PRO A 34 -17.73 -2.23 7.80
CA PRO A 34 -17.43 -3.66 7.74
C PRO A 34 -17.60 -4.20 6.32
N ALA A 35 -17.10 -5.42 6.10
CA ALA A 35 -17.21 -6.08 4.81
C ALA A 35 -18.68 -6.19 4.34
N ASP A 36 -18.92 -5.84 3.08
CA ASP A 36 -20.22 -6.06 2.43
C ASP A 36 -20.42 -7.53 2.02
N SER A 37 -21.51 -7.83 1.31
CA SER A 37 -21.80 -9.20 0.83
C SER A 37 -20.77 -9.75 -0.17
N THR A 38 -19.87 -8.91 -0.69
CA THR A 38 -18.79 -9.31 -1.59
C THR A 38 -17.44 -9.49 -0.85
N GLY A 39 -17.42 -9.28 0.47
CA GLY A 39 -16.22 -9.41 1.30
C GLY A 39 -15.33 -8.16 1.27
N VAL A 40 -15.83 -7.03 0.77
CA VAL A 40 -15.07 -5.78 0.65
C VAL A 40 -15.29 -4.90 1.88
N GLU A 41 -14.24 -4.67 2.67
CA GLU A 41 -14.22 -3.66 3.74
C GLU A 41 -13.92 -2.28 3.14
N THR A 42 -14.67 -1.25 3.55
CA THR A 42 -14.45 0.13 3.08
C THR A 42 -13.87 0.99 4.21
N ARG A 43 -12.81 1.76 3.91
CA ARG A 43 -12.21 2.70 4.86
C ARG A 43 -12.12 4.10 4.27
N TYR A 44 -12.60 5.08 5.01
CA TYR A 44 -12.49 6.49 4.69
C TYR A 44 -11.36 7.11 5.50
N ILE A 45 -10.54 7.91 4.83
CA ILE A 45 -9.45 8.67 5.42
C ILE A 45 -9.78 10.14 5.21
N TYR A 46 -9.73 10.88 6.32
CA TYR A 46 -9.96 12.31 6.37
C TYR A 46 -8.70 13.00 6.83
N ARG A 47 -8.39 14.15 6.24
CA ARG A 47 -7.34 15.04 6.74
C ARG A 47 -7.96 16.08 7.66
N LYS A 48 -7.35 16.31 8.82
CA LYS A 48 -7.71 17.41 9.69
C LYS A 48 -7.30 18.73 9.04
N THR A 49 -8.11 19.76 9.21
CA THR A 49 -7.72 21.14 8.86
C THR A 49 -6.61 21.62 9.79
N ASP A 50 -5.86 22.64 9.36
CA ASP A 50 -4.73 23.18 10.14
C ASP A 50 -5.16 23.73 11.52
N ASP A 51 -6.41 24.19 11.64
CA ASP A 51 -7.02 24.62 12.90
C ASP A 51 -7.57 23.46 13.75
N GLY A 52 -7.51 22.23 13.24
CA GLY A 52 -7.96 21.00 13.90
C GLY A 52 -9.48 20.87 14.06
N ARG A 53 -10.28 21.80 13.54
CA ARG A 53 -11.73 21.86 13.81
C ARG A 53 -12.56 21.02 12.85
N TYR A 54 -12.07 20.78 11.65
CA TYR A 54 -12.83 20.11 10.59
C TYR A 54 -12.05 18.95 9.98
N LEU A 55 -12.82 18.00 9.45
CA LEU A 55 -12.32 16.87 8.67
C LEU A 55 -12.66 17.11 7.20
N ARG A 56 -11.68 16.92 6.32
CA ARG A 56 -11.86 16.96 4.86
C ARG A 56 -11.62 15.58 4.29
N HIS A 57 -12.49 15.15 3.38
CA HIS A 57 -12.30 13.91 2.62
C HIS A 57 -10.92 13.90 1.97
N HIS A 58 -10.24 12.75 2.04
CA HIS A 58 -8.90 12.61 1.48
C HIS A 58 -8.78 11.36 0.59
N LEU A 59 -8.92 10.19 1.19
CA LEU A 59 -8.83 8.91 0.48
C LEU A 59 -9.99 8.00 0.91
N LYS A 60 -10.32 7.07 0.03
CA LYS A 60 -11.20 5.94 0.31
C LYS A 60 -10.48 4.67 -0.13
N TYR A 61 -10.44 3.68 0.73
CA TYR A 61 -9.91 2.36 0.44
C TYR A 61 -11.04 1.35 0.39
N ARG A 62 -10.95 0.42 -0.55
CA ARG A 62 -11.74 -0.81 -0.57
C ARG A 62 -10.78 -1.98 -0.50
N CYS A 63 -10.91 -2.78 0.54
CA CYS A 63 -9.96 -3.83 0.89
C CYS A 63 -10.64 -5.19 0.90
N THR A 64 -9.94 -6.21 0.42
CA THR A 64 -10.29 -7.62 0.61
C THR A 64 -9.17 -8.33 1.36
N TYR A 65 -9.53 -9.39 2.09
CA TYR A 65 -8.61 -10.12 2.94
C TYR A 65 -8.75 -11.62 2.72
N ASP A 66 -7.71 -12.38 3.05
CA ASP A 66 -7.78 -13.83 3.13
C ASP A 66 -8.36 -14.30 4.48
N ASP A 67 -8.52 -15.62 4.65
CA ASP A 67 -9.07 -16.24 5.86
C ASP A 67 -8.21 -15.98 7.11
N ALA A 68 -6.93 -15.61 6.94
CA ALA A 68 -6.03 -15.22 8.01
C ALA A 68 -6.03 -13.69 8.26
N HIS A 69 -7.01 -12.96 7.69
CA HIS A 69 -7.13 -11.51 7.75
C HIS A 69 -5.90 -10.74 7.23
N ARG A 70 -5.16 -11.32 6.28
CA ARG A 70 -4.10 -10.62 5.55
C ARG A 70 -4.68 -9.93 4.32
N LEU A 71 -4.22 -8.72 4.03
CA LEU A 71 -4.73 -7.91 2.92
C LEU A 71 -4.41 -8.61 1.59
N LEU A 72 -5.41 -8.87 0.74
CA LEU A 72 -5.25 -9.47 -0.58
C LEU A 72 -5.27 -8.42 -1.69
N ALA A 73 -6.21 -7.47 -1.61
CA ALA A 73 -6.30 -6.37 -2.54
C ALA A 73 -6.72 -5.09 -1.83
N ARG A 74 -6.24 -3.96 -2.36
CA ARG A 74 -6.66 -2.62 -1.94
C ARG A 74 -6.87 -1.74 -3.15
N GLU A 75 -8.10 -1.34 -3.42
CA GLU A 75 -8.40 -0.23 -4.31
C GLU A 75 -8.27 1.08 -3.55
N VAL A 76 -7.55 2.04 -4.14
CA VAL A 76 -7.38 3.39 -3.61
C VAL A 76 -8.12 4.38 -4.50
N LEU A 77 -9.06 5.11 -3.89
CA LEU A 77 -9.75 6.23 -4.50
C LEU A 77 -9.33 7.53 -3.79
N ARG A 78 -9.17 8.60 -4.56
CA ARG A 78 -8.84 9.93 -4.07
C ARG A 78 -10.06 10.84 -4.17
N TRP A 79 -10.26 11.65 -3.15
CA TRP A 79 -11.31 12.68 -3.18
C TRP A 79 -10.99 13.74 -4.24
N ASP A 80 -11.94 13.96 -5.13
CA ASP A 80 -11.97 15.08 -6.07
C ASP A 80 -12.88 16.16 -5.51
N ALA A 81 -12.29 17.30 -5.13
CA ALA A 81 -13.01 18.38 -4.47
C ALA A 81 -13.95 19.14 -5.42
N ASP A 82 -13.65 19.16 -6.72
CA ASP A 82 -14.46 19.86 -7.72
C ASP A 82 -15.70 19.04 -8.05
N LEU A 83 -15.54 17.72 -8.19
CA LEU A 83 -16.64 16.79 -8.46
C LEU A 83 -17.40 16.35 -7.20
N GLN A 84 -16.84 16.63 -6.02
CA GLN A 84 -17.34 16.15 -4.72
C GLN A 84 -17.55 14.63 -4.69
N ASP A 85 -16.60 13.88 -5.24
CA ASP A 85 -16.68 12.43 -5.34
C ASP A 85 -15.31 11.75 -5.23
N TYR A 86 -15.30 10.48 -4.86
CA TYR A 86 -14.09 9.65 -4.82
C TYR A 86 -13.80 9.06 -6.20
N ARG A 87 -12.65 9.41 -6.77
CA ARG A 87 -12.21 8.94 -8.09
C ARG A 87 -11.15 7.85 -7.96
N PRO A 88 -11.20 6.80 -8.81
CA PRO A 88 -10.15 5.78 -8.89
C PRO A 88 -8.75 6.39 -9.02
N ALA A 89 -7.78 5.84 -8.30
CA ALA A 89 -6.38 6.25 -8.40
C ALA A 89 -5.48 5.08 -8.80
N TYR A 90 -5.48 4.00 -8.01
CA TYR A 90 -4.72 2.78 -8.29
C TYR A 90 -5.24 1.61 -7.45
N THR A 91 -4.93 0.39 -7.86
CA THR A 91 -5.17 -0.84 -7.10
C THR A 91 -3.84 -1.49 -6.75
N LEU A 92 -3.81 -2.15 -5.59
CA LEU A 92 -2.69 -2.94 -5.11
C LEU A 92 -3.15 -4.37 -4.89
N ARG A 93 -2.34 -5.33 -5.33
CA ARG A 93 -2.54 -6.77 -5.08
C ARG A 93 -1.37 -7.30 -4.26
N TYR A 94 -1.67 -8.12 -3.27
CA TYR A 94 -0.70 -8.65 -2.32
C TYR A 94 -0.62 -10.16 -2.48
N ALA A 95 0.60 -10.68 -2.54
CA ALA A 95 0.88 -12.10 -2.52
C ALA A 95 1.90 -12.40 -1.41
N TYR A 96 1.68 -13.51 -0.71
CA TYR A 96 2.48 -13.92 0.45
C TYR A 96 3.10 -15.28 0.15
N ALA A 97 4.43 -15.36 0.24
CA ALA A 97 5.17 -16.60 0.11
C ALA A 97 5.35 -17.29 1.48
N ALA A 98 5.75 -18.57 1.44
CA ALA A 98 5.96 -19.37 2.65
C ALA A 98 7.15 -18.88 3.50
N ASP A 99 8.13 -18.21 2.88
CA ASP A 99 9.30 -17.61 3.52
C ASP A 99 9.04 -16.20 4.06
N ALA A 100 7.77 -15.82 4.19
CA ALA A 100 7.30 -14.49 4.58
C ALA A 100 7.64 -13.35 3.60
N THR A 101 8.12 -13.65 2.39
CA THR A 101 8.23 -12.65 1.32
C THR A 101 6.85 -12.12 0.94
N VAL A 102 6.72 -10.80 0.85
CA VAL A 102 5.50 -10.11 0.41
C VAL A 102 5.76 -9.45 -0.94
N THR A 103 4.96 -9.81 -1.93
CA THR A 103 4.94 -9.14 -3.23
C THR A 103 3.71 -8.25 -3.32
N ILE A 104 3.92 -7.01 -3.75
CA ILE A 104 2.85 -6.04 -4.02
C ILE A 104 2.92 -5.64 -5.48
N GLU A 105 1.83 -5.79 -6.21
CA GLU A 105 1.72 -5.35 -7.60
C GLU A 105 0.71 -4.22 -7.71
N CYS A 106 0.99 -3.25 -8.57
CA CYS A 106 0.19 -2.05 -8.73
C CYS A 106 -0.30 -1.87 -10.17
N ALA A 107 -1.59 -1.56 -10.28
CA ALA A 107 -2.23 -1.10 -11.50
C ALA A 107 -2.77 0.31 -11.27
N ARG A 108 -2.44 1.26 -12.16
CA ARG A 108 -2.87 2.65 -12.03
C ARG A 108 -4.17 2.88 -12.79
N TRP A 109 -4.94 3.88 -12.39
CA TRP A 109 -6.11 4.31 -13.15
C TRP A 109 -5.68 5.07 -14.41
N ASP A 110 -6.12 4.62 -15.58
CA ASP A 110 -6.00 5.34 -16.84
C ASP A 110 -7.28 6.15 -17.07
N THR A 111 -7.18 7.47 -16.95
CA THR A 111 -8.32 8.37 -17.13
C THR A 111 -8.84 8.42 -18.57
N ARG A 112 -8.03 8.08 -19.57
CA ARG A 112 -8.47 8.04 -20.97
C ARG A 112 -9.25 6.76 -21.26
N GLN A 113 -8.78 5.63 -20.75
CA GLN A 113 -9.43 4.34 -20.94
C GLN A 113 -10.57 4.08 -19.95
N GLN A 114 -10.67 4.88 -18.88
CA GLN A 114 -11.62 4.68 -17.77
C GLN A 114 -11.52 3.26 -17.19
N ALA A 115 -10.29 2.78 -17.05
CA ALA A 115 -9.97 1.45 -16.55
C ALA A 115 -8.63 1.45 -15.80
N TYR A 116 -8.42 0.43 -14.96
CA TYR A 116 -7.10 0.17 -14.41
C TYR A 116 -6.19 -0.43 -15.49
N THR A 117 -4.92 0.00 -15.51
CA THR A 117 -3.90 -0.58 -16.39
C THR A 117 -3.60 -2.02 -16.01
N ASP A 118 -2.82 -2.71 -16.84
CA ASP A 118 -2.13 -3.92 -16.39
C ASP A 118 -1.20 -3.62 -15.20
N LEU A 119 -0.78 -4.68 -14.52
CA LEU A 119 0.20 -4.61 -13.44
C LEU A 119 1.58 -4.32 -14.03
N ARG A 120 2.05 -3.07 -13.89
CA ARG A 120 3.31 -2.60 -14.49
C ARG A 120 4.38 -2.29 -13.45
N GLU A 121 4.01 -2.30 -12.17
CA GLU A 121 4.91 -2.00 -11.06
C GLU A 121 4.77 -3.06 -9.98
N ARG A 122 5.91 -3.46 -9.42
CA ARG A 122 6.01 -4.46 -8.37
C ARG A 122 6.95 -3.99 -7.28
N ALA A 123 6.60 -4.27 -6.03
CA ALA A 123 7.48 -4.19 -4.88
C ALA A 123 7.58 -5.57 -4.23
N VAL A 124 8.78 -5.94 -3.79
CA VAL A 124 9.06 -7.19 -3.08
C VAL A 124 9.73 -6.84 -1.76
N TYR A 125 9.19 -7.40 -0.69
CA TYR A 125 9.70 -7.28 0.66
C TYR A 125 10.12 -8.66 1.14
N THR A 126 11.41 -8.85 1.34
CA THR A 126 11.97 -10.14 1.73
C THR A 126 12.58 -9.99 3.12
N PRO A 127 11.98 -10.59 4.16
CA PRO A 127 12.61 -10.61 5.47
C PRO A 127 13.84 -11.53 5.43
N ASP A 128 14.91 -11.14 6.12
CA ASP A 128 16.06 -11.99 6.35
C ASP A 128 16.37 -12.09 7.85
N ALA A 129 17.41 -12.84 8.23
CA ALA A 129 17.76 -13.06 9.63
C ALA A 129 18.16 -11.77 10.39
N LEU A 130 18.50 -10.69 9.68
CA LEU A 130 19.10 -9.47 10.21
C LEU A 130 18.29 -8.20 9.88
N GLY A 131 17.23 -8.30 9.08
CA GLY A 131 16.54 -7.14 8.53
C GLY A 131 15.46 -7.46 7.49
N LEU A 132 15.29 -6.51 6.56
CA LEU A 132 14.31 -6.53 5.49
C LEU A 132 14.92 -5.93 4.23
N THR A 133 14.92 -6.68 3.13
CA THR A 133 15.25 -6.15 1.80
C THR A 133 13.98 -5.68 1.12
N TYR A 134 14.02 -4.47 0.57
CA TYR A 134 13.01 -3.89 -0.31
C TYR A 134 13.56 -3.81 -1.73
N GLN A 135 12.85 -4.39 -2.68
CA GLN A 135 13.13 -4.28 -4.10
C GLN A 135 11.90 -3.78 -4.84
N SER A 136 12.10 -2.98 -5.88
CA SER A 136 11.01 -2.52 -6.75
C SER A 136 11.35 -2.68 -8.21
N TYR A 137 10.34 -3.02 -9.00
CA TYR A 137 10.48 -3.40 -10.39
C TYR A 137 9.46 -2.70 -11.26
N ALA A 138 9.85 -2.42 -12.50
CA ALA A 138 8.96 -2.01 -13.57
C ALA A 138 8.85 -3.15 -14.60
N TYR A 139 7.65 -3.37 -15.12
CA TYR A 139 7.43 -4.38 -16.16
C TYR A 139 7.80 -3.82 -17.53
N ASP A 140 8.80 -4.43 -18.15
CA ASP A 140 9.15 -4.21 -19.54
C ASP A 140 8.21 -5.02 -20.44
N ALA A 141 7.33 -4.29 -21.13
CA ALA A 141 6.36 -4.87 -22.05
C ALA A 141 7.00 -5.49 -23.31
N GLU A 142 8.14 -4.94 -23.74
CA GLU A 142 8.80 -5.30 -24.99
C GLU A 142 9.52 -6.64 -24.81
N ASN A 143 10.19 -6.81 -23.67
CA ASN A 143 10.96 -8.01 -23.35
C ASN A 143 10.18 -9.01 -22.47
N GLY A 144 9.06 -8.61 -21.90
CA GLY A 144 8.25 -9.44 -21.01
C GLY A 144 8.90 -9.69 -19.65
N THR A 145 9.81 -8.81 -19.21
CA THR A 145 10.64 -8.96 -18.02
C THR A 145 10.32 -7.93 -16.94
N TRP A 146 10.75 -8.22 -15.71
CA TRP A 146 10.70 -7.26 -14.60
C TRP A 146 12.08 -6.70 -14.37
N ASP A 147 12.23 -5.40 -14.61
CA ASP A 147 13.51 -4.71 -14.45
C ASP A 147 13.60 -4.09 -13.06
N LEU A 148 14.69 -4.37 -12.35
CA LEU A 148 14.95 -3.79 -11.04
C LEU A 148 15.16 -2.27 -11.18
N THR A 149 14.37 -1.50 -10.42
CA THR A 149 14.42 -0.03 -10.45
C THR A 149 15.00 0.58 -9.18
N CYS A 150 14.88 -0.12 -8.05
CA CYS A 150 15.46 0.30 -6.77
C CYS A 150 15.55 -0.90 -5.84
N GLU A 151 16.59 -0.88 -5.00
CA GLU A 151 16.83 -1.83 -3.93
C GLU A 151 17.31 -1.08 -2.69
N HIS A 152 16.83 -1.51 -1.52
CA HIS A 152 17.24 -0.95 -0.24
C HIS A 152 17.18 -2.03 0.85
N ASP A 153 18.25 -2.14 1.62
CA ASP A 153 18.30 -3.03 2.78
C ASP A 153 18.08 -2.25 4.06
N VAL A 154 17.20 -2.77 4.90
CA VAL A 154 16.91 -2.20 6.21
C VAL A 154 17.40 -3.16 7.27
N GLN A 155 18.51 -2.80 7.92
CA GLN A 155 19.09 -3.59 9.00
C GLN A 155 18.34 -3.35 10.32
N SER A 156 18.16 -4.42 11.09
CA SER A 156 17.63 -4.32 12.45
C SER A 156 18.61 -3.58 13.36
N PRO A 157 18.21 -2.47 14.01
CA PRO A 157 19.09 -1.72 14.92
C PRO A 157 19.55 -2.56 16.12
N LEU A 158 18.82 -3.64 16.44
CA LEU A 158 19.10 -4.52 17.59
C LEU A 158 20.37 -5.37 17.41
N LEU A 159 20.97 -5.38 16.22
CA LEU A 159 22.17 -6.17 15.90
C LEU A 159 23.34 -5.33 15.38
N ALA A 160 23.20 -4.00 15.32
CA ALA A 160 24.26 -3.11 14.83
C ALA A 160 25.46 -2.97 15.78
N ASP A 161 25.31 -3.38 17.05
CA ASP A 161 26.33 -3.25 18.11
C ASP A 161 26.89 -4.62 18.62
N LYS A 162 26.96 -5.65 17.76
CA LYS A 162 27.67 -6.91 18.10
C LYS A 162 28.91 -7.15 17.27
#